data_AF-A0A920GQ01-F1
#
_entry.id   AF-A0A920GQ01-F1
#
_cell.length_a   1.000
_cell.length_b   1.000
_cell.length_c   1.000
_cell.angle_alpha   90.00
_cell.angle_beta   90.00
_cell.angle_gamma   90.00
#
_symmetry.space_group_name_H-M   'P 1'
#
loop_
_entity.id
_entity.type
_entity.pdbx_description
1 polymer ?
#
loop_
_entity_poly.entity_id
_entity_poly.type
_entity_poly.pdbx_seq_one_letter_code
_entity_poly.pdbx_strand_id
1 'polypeptide(L)'
;MVTKDVIPFGLVQSPRGSLDGLNLIGLKRKGVERDDITALRAAFKTLAQGDGTFQDRAKRIGEETTNEYVDSIVQFILGSSDRSFLTPDDFRNG
;
A
#
# COMPACT_ATOMS: atom_id res chain seq x y z
N MET A 1 6.80 17.46 7.16
CA MET A 1 6.17 17.59 5.83
C MET A 1 6.25 16.24 5.14
N VAL A 2 5.16 15.74 4.58
CA VAL A 2 5.19 14.52 3.75
C VAL A 2 5.70 14.92 2.37
N THR A 3 6.91 14.45 2.01
CA THR A 3 7.61 14.84 0.76
C THR A 3 7.48 13.80 -0.35
N LYS A 4 6.83 12.67 -0.04
CA LYS A 4 6.65 11.50 -0.88
C LYS A 4 5.17 11.15 -0.94
N ASP A 5 4.76 10.54 -2.04
CA ASP A 5 3.37 10.17 -2.24
C ASP A 5 2.95 9.05 -1.26
N VAL A 6 1.73 9.13 -0.75
CA VAL A 6 1.16 8.14 0.18
C VAL A 6 0.17 7.28 -0.59
N ILE A 7 0.33 5.95 -0.53
CA ILE A 7 -0.58 5.04 -1.20
C ILE A 7 -2.02 5.19 -0.69
N PRO A 8 -3.04 4.88 -1.51
CA PRO A 8 -4.42 4.77 -1.06
C PRO A 8 -4.54 3.94 0.21
N PHE A 9 -5.40 4.41 1.13
CA PHE A 9 -5.66 3.78 2.42
C PHE A 9 -4.45 3.69 3.36
N GLY A 10 -3.30 4.26 3.01
CA GLY A 10 -2.11 4.30 3.85
C GLY A 10 -2.31 5.09 5.14
N LEU A 11 -1.62 4.66 6.19
CA LEU A 11 -1.50 5.35 7.46
C LEU A 11 -0.04 5.80 7.62
N VAL A 12 0.16 7.11 7.79
CA VAL A 12 1.49 7.72 7.93
C VAL A 12 1.63 8.27 9.34
N GLN A 13 2.72 7.92 10.03
CA GLN A 13 3.05 8.51 11.32
C GLN A 13 4.20 9.52 11.23
N SER A 14 4.02 10.62 11.96
CA SER A 14 5.03 11.66 12.20
C SER A 14 5.89 11.25 13.41
N PRO A 15 7.19 11.59 13.49
CA PRO A 15 7.94 12.56 12.68
C PRO A 15 8.69 11.96 11.48
N ARG A 16 8.76 10.64 11.35
CA ARG A 16 9.62 9.98 10.35
C ARG A 16 9.01 9.98 8.95
N GLY A 17 7.71 10.21 8.84
CA GLY A 17 7.02 10.29 7.55
C GLY A 17 7.07 8.95 6.82
N SER A 18 6.95 7.84 7.54
CA SER A 18 6.94 6.49 6.99
C SER A 18 5.53 5.91 6.94
N LEU A 19 5.36 4.93 6.06
CA LEU A 19 4.10 4.22 5.90
C LEU A 19 4.02 3.13 6.99
N ASP A 20 3.22 3.39 8.02
CA ASP A 20 3.05 2.54 9.21
C ASP A 20 2.11 1.36 8.93
N GLY A 21 1.17 1.53 7.99
CA GLY A 21 0.22 0.48 7.62
C GLY A 21 -0.97 1.01 6.84
N LEU A 22 -2.12 0.37 7.04
CA LEU A 22 -3.40 0.77 6.45
C LEU A 22 -4.31 1.45 7.48
N ASN A 23 -5.12 2.42 7.05
CA ASN A 23 -6.16 3.07 7.85
C ASN A 23 -7.41 2.16 7.97
N LEU A 24 -7.26 1.07 8.72
CA LEU A 24 -8.31 0.06 8.90
C LEU A 24 -9.53 0.61 9.65
N ILE A 25 -9.33 1.57 10.56
CA ILE A 25 -10.44 2.22 11.26
C ILE A 25 -11.28 3.04 10.27
N GLY A 26 -10.63 3.79 9.37
CA GLY A 26 -11.30 4.54 8.32
C GLY A 26 -12.08 3.65 7.37
N LEU A 27 -11.49 2.53 6.93
CA LEU A 27 -12.16 1.54 6.07
C LEU A 27 -13.40 0.94 6.74
N LYS A 28 -13.29 0.52 8.02
CA LYS A 28 -14.44 -0.01 8.78
C LYS A 28 -15.55 1.03 8.94
N ARG A 29 -15.21 2.29 9.22
CA ARG A 29 -16.20 3.39 9.34
C ARG A 29 -16.89 3.70 8.01
N LYS A 30 -16.21 3.47 6.89
CA LYS A 30 -16.78 3.59 5.54
C LYS A 30 -17.65 2.39 5.12
N GLY A 31 -17.76 1.35 5.96
CA GLY A 31 -18.55 0.17 5.64
C GLY A 31 -17.87 -0.77 4.63
N VAL A 32 -16.55 -0.70 4.47
CA VAL A 32 -15.82 -1.65 3.62
C VAL A 32 -15.93 -3.05 4.20
N GLU A 33 -16.26 -4.02 3.34
CA GLU A 33 -16.48 -5.40 3.75
C GLU A 33 -15.23 -6.02 4.36
N ARG A 34 -15.45 -6.98 5.27
CA ARG A 34 -14.35 -7.64 5.99
C ARG A 34 -13.40 -8.37 5.04
N ASP A 35 -13.92 -8.95 3.97
CA ASP A 35 -13.14 -9.71 3.00
C ASP A 35 -12.24 -8.78 2.17
N ASP A 36 -12.74 -7.59 1.80
CA ASP A 36 -11.94 -6.55 1.14
C ASP A 36 -10.81 -6.02 2.03
N ILE A 37 -11.11 -5.79 3.32
CA ILE A 37 -10.09 -5.41 4.30
C ILE A 37 -9.03 -6.50 4.45
N THR A 38 -9.43 -7.76 4.35
CA THR A 38 -8.51 -8.91 4.44
C THR A 38 -7.62 -8.99 3.20
N ALA A 39 -8.20 -8.82 2.00
CA ALA A 39 -7.46 -8.75 0.75
C ALA A 39 -6.44 -7.59 0.74
N LEU A 40 -6.87 -6.40 1.18
CA LEU A 40 -6.00 -5.23 1.33
C LEU A 40 -4.80 -5.51 2.25
N ARG A 41 -5.03 -6.15 3.41
CA ARG A 41 -3.96 -6.51 4.33
C ARG A 41 -2.96 -7.49 3.72
N ALA A 42 -3.45 -8.48 2.98
CA ALA A 42 -2.59 -9.46 2.30
C ALA A 42 -1.76 -8.81 1.18
N ALA A 43 -2.39 -7.96 0.36
CA ALA A 43 -1.70 -7.21 -0.68
C ALA A 43 -0.64 -6.27 -0.09
N PHE A 44 -0.97 -5.53 0.98
CA PHE A 44 -0.03 -4.66 1.66
C PHE A 44 1.16 -5.44 2.24
N LYS A 45 0.91 -6.62 2.85
CA LYS A 45 1.98 -7.50 3.34
C LYS A 45 2.87 -8.00 2.20
N THR A 46 2.30 -8.31 1.04
CA THR A 46 3.05 -8.76 -0.14
C THR A 46 3.90 -7.63 -0.70
N LEU A 47 3.34 -6.42 -0.82
CA LEU A 47 4.07 -5.21 -1.19
C LEU A 47 5.19 -4.89 -0.21
N ALA A 48 4.99 -5.17 1.08
CA ALA A 48 6.05 -5.21 2.06
C ALA A 48 6.99 -6.40 1.76
N GLN A 49 6.77 -7.59 2.27
CA GLN A 49 7.84 -8.57 2.44
C GLN A 49 8.23 -9.41 1.20
N GLY A 50 7.73 -9.12 -0.01
CA GLY A 50 8.02 -9.96 -1.18
C GLY A 50 9.36 -9.70 -1.87
N ASP A 51 9.77 -10.65 -2.72
CA ASP A 51 10.97 -10.51 -3.55
C ASP A 51 10.83 -9.46 -4.67
N GLY A 52 11.97 -8.94 -5.15
CA GLY A 52 12.02 -7.98 -6.26
C GLY A 52 11.79 -6.53 -5.84
N THR A 53 11.54 -5.64 -6.81
CA THR A 53 11.26 -4.24 -6.52
C THR A 53 9.82 -4.05 -6.05
N PHE A 54 9.53 -2.93 -5.38
CA PHE A 54 8.17 -2.57 -4.97
C PHE A 54 7.21 -2.51 -6.17
N GLN A 55 7.69 -2.05 -7.34
CA GLN A 55 6.91 -2.03 -8.59
C GLN A 55 6.67 -3.44 -9.15
N ASP A 56 7.67 -4.32 -9.13
CA ASP A 56 7.50 -5.71 -9.59
C ASP A 56 6.45 -6.46 -8.74
N ARG A 57 6.45 -6.20 -7.43
CA ARG A 57 5.43 -6.75 -6.52
C ARG A 57 4.05 -6.20 -6.81
N ALA A 58 3.92 -4.89 -7.02
CA ALA A 58 2.65 -4.27 -7.38
C ALA A 58 2.11 -4.84 -8.70
N LYS A 59 2.98 -5.04 -9.71
CA LYS A 59 2.59 -5.64 -10.98
C LYS A 59 2.04 -7.06 -10.81
N ARG A 60 2.74 -7.93 -10.08
CA ARG A 60 2.28 -9.31 -9.80
C ARG A 60 0.93 -9.35 -9.08
N ILE A 61 0.73 -8.48 -8.08
CA ILE A 61 -0.56 -8.37 -7.38
C ILE A 61 -1.66 -7.93 -8.36
N GLY A 62 -1.36 -6.99 -9.25
CA GLY A 62 -2.27 -6.51 -10.29
C GLY A 62 -2.71 -7.58 -11.29
N GLU A 63 -1.85 -8.54 -11.58
CA GLU A 63 -2.15 -9.65 -12.50
C GLU A 63 -3.15 -10.65 -11.90
N GLU A 64 -3.26 -10.73 -10.56
CA GLU A 64 -4.05 -11.74 -9.85
C GLU A 64 -5.30 -11.16 -9.16
N THR A 65 -5.30 -9.88 -8.81
CA THR A 65 -6.36 -9.26 -8.00
C THR A 65 -7.64 -9.02 -8.78
N THR A 66 -8.77 -9.31 -8.16
CA THR A 66 -10.11 -8.84 -8.60
C THR A 66 -10.73 -7.85 -7.61
N ASN A 67 -9.99 -7.48 -6.56
CA ASN A 67 -10.45 -6.61 -5.50
C ASN A 67 -10.20 -5.13 -5.83
N GLU A 68 -11.25 -4.31 -5.84
CA GLU A 68 -11.17 -2.89 -6.24
C GLU A 68 -10.24 -2.05 -5.36
N TYR A 69 -10.14 -2.36 -4.07
CA TYR A 69 -9.29 -1.63 -3.14
C TYR A 69 -7.81 -1.99 -3.33
N VAL A 70 -7.54 -3.27 -3.61
CA VAL A 70 -6.19 -3.72 -3.96
C VAL A 70 -5.77 -3.13 -5.30
N ASP A 71 -6.65 -3.16 -6.31
CA ASP A 71 -6.38 -2.57 -7.61
C ASP A 71 -6.09 -1.07 -7.49
N SER A 72 -6.84 -0.33 -6.66
CA SER A 72 -6.58 1.09 -6.39
C SER A 72 -5.14 1.34 -5.90
N ILE A 73 -4.59 0.49 -5.03
CA ILE A 73 -3.19 0.59 -4.60
C ILE A 73 -2.24 0.28 -5.75
N VAL A 74 -2.51 -0.78 -6.52
CA VAL A 74 -1.68 -1.20 -7.65
C VAL A 74 -1.61 -0.12 -8.71
N GLN A 75 -2.75 0.40 -9.17
CA GLN A 75 -2.80 1.46 -10.18
C GLN A 75 -2.10 2.73 -9.72
N PHE A 76 -2.17 3.05 -8.42
CA PHE A 76 -1.43 4.19 -7.88
C PHE A 76 0.09 3.99 -7.95
N ILE A 77 0.58 2.79 -7.65
CA ILE A 77 2.02 2.47 -7.67
C ILE A 77 2.56 2.37 -9.10
N LEU A 78 1.79 1.78 -10.02
CA LEU A 78 2.16 1.61 -11.42
C LEU A 78 1.88 2.86 -12.27
N GLY A 79 1.09 3.79 -11.74
CA GLY A 79 0.81 5.07 -12.36
C GLY A 79 2.06 5.95 -12.47
N SER A 80 1.97 6.95 -13.34
CA SER A 80 3.04 7.93 -13.52
C SER A 80 3.07 8.92 -12.35
N SER A 81 4.13 8.88 -11.53
CA SER A 81 4.45 9.95 -10.59
C SER A 81 5.92 10.34 -10.72
N ASP A 82 6.19 11.65 -10.78
CA ASP A 82 7.55 12.20 -10.72
C ASP A 82 8.14 12.11 -9.29
N ARG A 83 7.34 11.69 -8.31
CA ARG A 83 7.72 11.59 -6.90
C ARG A 83 7.86 10.13 -6.49
N SER A 84 8.84 9.85 -5.64
CA SER A 84 8.91 8.57 -4.95
C SER A 84 7.75 8.44 -3.96
N PHE A 85 7.27 7.22 -3.77
CA PHE A 85 6.25 6.89 -2.76
C PHE A 85 6.87 6.60 -1.39
N LEU A 86 6.06 6.73 -0.34
CA LEU A 86 6.36 6.16 0.97
C LEU A 86 6.25 4.64 0.88
N THR A 87 7.35 3.98 1.24
CA THR A 87 7.38 2.55 1.47
C THR A 87 7.31 2.29 2.97
N PRO A 88 6.86 1.11 3.41
CA PRO A 88 7.07 0.65 4.78
C PRO A 88 8.56 0.76 5.16
N ASP A 89 8.90 1.11 6.41
CA ASP A 89 10.30 1.31 6.84
C ASP A 89 11.11 0.00 6.94
N ASP A 90 10.44 -1.16 6.89
CA ASP A 90 11.02 -2.52 7.06
C ASP A 90 12.08 -2.92 6.02
N PHE A 91 12.44 -2.07 5.05
CA PHE A 91 13.30 -2.44 3.92
C PHE A 91 14.65 -1.75 3.85
N ARG A 92 14.98 -0.89 4.81
CA ARG A 92 16.31 -0.26 4.84
C ARG A 92 17.26 -0.88 5.86
N ASN A 93 16.76 -1.75 6.75
CA ASN A 93 17.54 -2.39 7.81
C ASN A 93 17.09 -3.84 8.04
N GLY A 94 17.16 -4.67 6.99
CA GLY A 94 17.13 -6.13 7.07
C GLY A 94 18.38 -6.67 6.39
#